data_AF-A0A7Y8DP31-F1
#
_entry.id   AF-A0A7Y8DP31-F1
#
_cell.length_a   1.000
_cell.length_b   1.000
_cell.length_c   1.000
_cell.angle_alpha   90.00
_cell.angle_beta   90.00
_cell.angle_gamma   90.00
#
_symmetry.space_group_name_H-M   'P 1'
#
loop_
_entity.id
_entity.type
_entity.pdbx_description
1 polymer ?
#
loop_
_entity_poly.entity_id
_entity_poly.type
_entity_poly.pdbx_seq_one_letter_code
_entity_poly.pdbx_strand_id
1 'polypeptide(L)'
;MDTLSKLEIESALAARLPSYSVTCTLHADGTLSAILSGPETDHFAITGIVRAHYRGAEAIARLANEILREMVLSRQGLRSNRLQASSDPPFCE
;
A
#
# COMPACT_ATOMS: atom_id res chain seq x y z
N MET A 1 17.58 14.04 11.71
CA MET A 1 16.85 12.96 12.40
C MET A 1 15.40 13.00 11.91
N ASP A 2 15.19 12.93 10.58
CA ASP A 2 13.98 13.42 9.90
C ASP A 2 13.53 12.45 8.80
N THR A 3 13.33 11.18 9.16
CA THR A 3 12.77 10.18 8.24
C THR A 3 11.50 9.62 8.83
N LEU A 4 10.47 9.46 8.00
CA LEU A 4 9.18 8.93 8.42
C LEU A 4 9.34 7.58 9.15
N SER A 5 8.80 7.53 10.37
CA SER A 5 8.77 6.32 11.20
C SER A 5 7.65 5.39 10.72
N LYS A 6 7.87 4.08 10.88
CA LYS A 6 6.88 3.04 10.56
C LYS A 6 5.49 3.39 11.12
N LEU A 7 5.46 3.75 12.41
CA LEU A 7 4.23 4.04 13.16
C LEU A 7 3.44 5.23 12.59
N GLU A 8 4.16 6.27 12.17
CA GLU A 8 3.55 7.46 11.58
C GLU A 8 2.83 7.03 10.30
N ILE A 9 3.53 6.29 9.42
CA ILE A 9 3.01 5.87 8.11
C ILE A 9 1.80 4.94 8.27
N GLU A 10 1.90 3.99 9.20
CA GLU A 10 0.77 3.13 9.57
C GLU A 10 -0.42 3.94 10.06
N SER A 11 -0.19 4.94 10.93
CA SER A 11 -1.27 5.79 11.46
C SER A 11 -1.93 6.63 10.37
N ALA A 12 -1.14 7.22 9.46
CA ALA A 12 -1.65 8.05 8.37
C ALA A 12 -2.44 7.24 7.32
N LEU A 13 -2.06 5.99 7.10
CA LEU A 13 -2.78 5.06 6.23
C LEU A 13 -4.03 4.50 6.92
N ALA A 14 -3.92 4.07 8.18
CA ALA A 14 -5.03 3.54 8.97
C ALA A 14 -6.13 4.59 9.22
N ALA A 15 -5.76 5.85 9.44
CA ALA A 15 -6.71 6.95 9.56
C ALA A 15 -7.57 7.15 8.30
N ARG A 16 -7.06 6.76 7.14
CA ARG A 16 -7.77 6.88 5.86
C ARG A 16 -8.43 5.57 5.41
N LEU A 17 -7.93 4.42 5.87
CA LEU A 17 -8.49 3.10 5.61
C LEU A 17 -8.77 2.36 6.93
N PRO A 18 -9.77 2.80 7.72
CA PRO A 18 -10.10 2.16 8.98
C PRO A 18 -10.61 0.72 8.81
N SER A 19 -11.09 0.37 7.61
CA SER A 19 -11.55 -0.98 7.27
C SER A 19 -10.42 -1.91 6.78
N TYR A 20 -9.18 -1.42 6.68
CA TYR A 20 -8.04 -2.19 6.21
C TYR A 20 -6.99 -2.36 7.30
N SER A 21 -6.33 -3.51 7.28
CA SER A 21 -5.13 -3.75 8.07
C SER A 21 -3.92 -3.22 7.31
N VAL A 22 -3.27 -2.20 7.87
CA VAL A 22 -2.04 -1.63 7.33
C VAL A 22 -0.85 -2.23 8.06
N THR A 23 0.12 -2.74 7.31
CA THR A 23 1.39 -3.24 7.83
C THR A 23 2.54 -2.58 7.08
N CYS A 24 3.40 -1.84 7.78
CA CYS A 24 4.59 -1.26 7.16
C CYS A 24 5.86 -2.03 7.54
N THR A 25 6.78 -2.22 6.60
CA THR A 25 8.07 -2.85 6.86
C THR A 25 9.18 -1.93 6.35
N LEU A 26 10.10 -1.60 7.23
CA LEU A 26 11.29 -0.84 6.89
C LEU A 26 12.40 -1.81 6.49
N HIS A 27 12.99 -1.60 5.33
CA HIS A 27 14.13 -2.37 4.88
C HIS A 27 15.44 -1.64 5.27
N ALA A 28 16.49 -2.41 5.55
CA ALA A 28 17.81 -1.87 5.90
C ALA A 28 18.45 -1.06 4.76
N ASP A 29 17.99 -1.28 3.53
CA ASP A 29 18.36 -0.52 2.33
C ASP A 29 17.82 0.93 2.32
N GLY A 30 16.94 1.27 3.27
CA GLY A 30 16.33 2.61 3.38
C GLY A 30 15.02 2.75 2.60
N THR A 31 14.59 1.68 1.94
CA THR A 31 13.26 1.55 1.34
C THR A 31 12.21 1.10 2.37
N LEU A 32 10.97 1.47 2.10
CA LEU A 32 9.81 1.08 2.88
C LEU A 32 8.88 0.25 1.99
N SER A 33 8.32 -0.81 2.57
CA SER A 33 7.18 -1.52 2.04
C SER A 33 5.96 -1.30 2.93
N ALA A 34 4.79 -1.22 2.32
CA ALA A 34 3.51 -1.09 3.00
C ALA A 34 2.53 -2.09 2.39
N ILE A 35 1.94 -2.93 3.22
CA ILE A 35 0.97 -3.95 2.86
C ILE A 35 -0.37 -3.52 3.44
N LEU A 36 -1.39 -3.46 2.61
CA LEU A 36 -2.76 -3.13 2.95
C LEU A 36 -3.63 -4.35 2.68
N SER A 37 -4.26 -4.85 3.73
CA SER A 37 -5.06 -6.07 3.70
C SER A 37 -6.51 -5.72 4.01
N GLY A 38 -7.37 -5.85 3.01
CA GLY A 38 -8.80 -5.62 3.10
C GLY A 38 -9.60 -6.90 3.40
N PRO A 39 -10.88 -6.76 3.80
CA PRO A 39 -11.72 -7.87 4.24
C PRO A 39 -12.17 -8.84 3.14
N GLU A 40 -12.15 -8.45 1.86
CA GLU A 40 -12.72 -9.22 0.75
C GLU A 40 -11.67 -9.92 -0.14
N THR A 41 -10.51 -10.31 0.40
CA THR A 41 -9.31 -10.79 -0.36
C THR A 41 -8.56 -9.70 -1.14
N ASP A 42 -8.90 -8.44 -0.89
CA ASP A 42 -8.20 -7.28 -1.43
C ASP A 42 -6.87 -7.08 -0.71
N HIS A 43 -5.77 -7.52 -1.32
CA HIS A 43 -4.42 -7.33 -0.79
C HIS A 43 -3.64 -6.42 -1.73
N PHE A 44 -3.14 -5.31 -1.18
CA PHE A 44 -2.37 -4.32 -1.92
C PHE A 44 -1.01 -4.12 -1.24
N ALA A 45 0.07 -4.49 -1.93
CA ALA A 45 1.42 -4.35 -1.42
C ALA A 45 2.18 -3.32 -2.25
N ILE A 46 2.66 -2.27 -1.59
CA ILE A 46 3.57 -1.30 -2.16
C ILE A 46 4.97 -1.58 -1.62
N THR A 47 5.94 -1.70 -2.52
CA THR A 47 7.35 -1.89 -2.18
C THR A 47 8.20 -0.83 -2.88
N GLY A 48 9.43 -0.62 -2.40
CA GLY A 48 10.36 0.33 -3.02
C GLY A 48 10.08 1.81 -2.72
N ILE A 49 9.32 2.13 -1.66
CA ILE A 49 9.10 3.52 -1.26
C ILE A 49 10.41 4.08 -0.70
N VAL A 50 11.05 4.98 -1.45
CA VAL A 50 12.32 5.60 -1.05
C VAL A 50 12.07 6.71 -0.04
N ARG A 51 12.29 6.45 1.25
CA ARG A 51 12.05 7.45 2.33
C ARG A 51 12.88 8.72 2.18
N ALA A 52 14.01 8.67 1.48
CA ALA A 52 14.86 9.83 1.25
C ALA A 52 14.13 10.96 0.47
N HIS A 53 13.13 10.61 -0.35
CA HIS A 53 12.28 11.57 -1.07
C HIS A 53 11.20 12.21 -0.19
N TYR A 54 10.93 11.66 0.98
CA TYR A 54 9.86 12.07 1.87
C TYR A 54 10.43 12.71 3.13
N ARG A 55 10.65 14.04 3.09
CA ARG A 55 11.15 14.83 4.22
C ARG A 55 10.13 15.86 4.71
N GLY A 56 9.99 15.98 6.02
CA GLY A 56 9.11 16.95 6.68
C GLY A 56 7.73 16.38 7.05
N ALA A 57 7.00 17.14 7.87
CA ALA A 57 5.71 16.72 8.43
C ALA A 57 4.63 16.46 7.37
N GLU A 58 4.73 17.09 6.19
CA GLU A 58 3.76 16.89 5.10
C GLU A 58 4.09 15.70 4.20
N ALA A 59 5.31 15.16 4.28
CA ALA A 59 5.75 14.10 3.39
C ALA A 59 4.96 12.81 3.60
N ILE A 60 4.55 12.55 4.84
CA ILE A 60 3.71 11.42 5.17
C ILE A 60 2.29 11.54 4.64
N ALA A 61 1.70 12.73 4.76
CA ALA A 61 0.37 12.99 4.26
C ALA A 61 0.33 12.86 2.74
N ARG A 62 1.39 13.33 2.06
CA ARG A 62 1.60 13.11 0.62
C ARG A 62 1.76 11.63 0.28
N LEU A 63 2.68 10.93 0.95
CA LEU A 63 2.90 9.50 0.71
C LEU A 63 1.60 8.69 0.86
N ALA A 64 0.88 8.91 1.97
CA ALA A 64 -0.38 8.23 2.23
C ALA A 64 -1.44 8.57 1.16
N ASN A 65 -1.58 9.85 0.78
CA ASN A 65 -2.50 10.24 -0.28
C ASN A 65 -2.17 9.61 -1.64
N GLU A 66 -0.89 9.51 -2.00
CA GLU A 66 -0.46 8.89 -3.26
C GLU A 66 -0.76 7.39 -3.28
N ILE A 67 -0.40 6.67 -2.21
CA ILE A 67 -0.73 5.25 -2.04
C ILE A 67 -2.24 5.01 -2.15
N LEU A 68 -3.03 5.86 -1.51
CA LEU A 68 -4.49 5.74 -1.52
C LEU A 68 -5.09 6.07 -2.87
N ARG A 69 -4.57 7.11 -3.55
CA ARG A 69 -4.99 7.42 -4.91
C ARG A 69 -4.71 6.26 -5.84
N GLU A 70 -3.51 5.70 -5.81
CA GLU A 70 -3.13 4.54 -6.62
C GLU A 70 -4.05 3.35 -6.32
N MET A 71 -4.29 3.04 -5.05
CA MET A 71 -5.21 1.97 -4.64
C MET A 71 -6.63 2.21 -5.17
N VAL A 72 -7.17 3.42 -5.00
CA VAL A 72 -8.53 3.77 -5.40
C VAL A 72 -8.64 3.84 -6.92
N LEU A 73 -7.62 4.29 -7.64
CA LEU A 73 -7.56 4.27 -9.11
C LEU A 73 -7.44 2.84 -9.64
N SER A 74 -6.61 1.99 -9.03
CA SER A 74 -6.50 0.57 -9.37
C SER A 74 -7.83 -0.17 -9.18
N ARG A 75 -8.54 0.13 -8.08
CA ARG A 75 -9.90 -0.37 -7.83
C ARG A 75 -10.96 0.21 -8.78
N GLN A 76 -10.87 1.49 -9.13
CA GLN A 76 -11.82 2.12 -10.06
C GLN A 76 -11.59 1.68 -11.51
N GLY A 77 -10.34 1.44 -11.93
CA GLY A 77 -10.01 0.81 -13.21
C GLY A 77 -10.54 -0.63 -13.30
N LEU A 78 -10.66 -1.32 -12.17
CA LEU A 78 -11.27 -2.66 -12.10
C LEU A 78 -12.80 -2.67 -12.12
N ARG A 79 -13.51 -1.56 -11.90
CA ARG A 79 -14.97 -1.53 -12.11
C ARG A 79 -15.38 -1.57 -13.59
N SER A 80 -14.43 -1.41 -14.51
CA SER A 80 -14.65 -1.59 -15.96
C SER A 80 -13.79 -2.67 -16.61
N ASN A 81 -12.90 -3.36 -15.89
CA ASN A 81 -12.13 -4.46 -16.48
C ASN A 81 -12.28 -5.75 -15.68
N ARG A 82 -13.17 -6.59 -16.20
CA ARG A 82 -13.21 -8.04 -16.07
C ARG A 82 -11.79 -8.62 -16.28
N LEU A 83 -11.00 -8.73 -15.22
CA LEU A 83 -9.77 -9.53 -15.13
C LEU A 83 -9.82 -10.18 -13.74
N GLN A 84 -10.39 -11.37 -13.59
CA GLN A 84 -9.74 -12.65 -13.88
C GLN A 84 -8.37 -12.76 -13.21
N ALA A 85 -8.38 -12.97 -11.89
CA ALA A 85 -7.40 -13.83 -11.26
C ALA A 85 -8.01 -15.23 -11.21
N SER A 86 -7.93 -15.94 -12.35
CA SER A 86 -8.02 -17.39 -12.37
C SER A 86 -6.84 -17.94 -11.57
N SER A 87 -7.04 -18.19 -10.28
CA SER A 87 -6.19 -19.06 -9.49
C SER A 87 -6.82 -20.45 -9.50
N ASP A 88 -6.49 -21.26 -10.51
CA ASP A 88 -6.37 -22.72 -10.39
C ASP A 88 -5.68 -23.29 -11.64
N PRO A 89 -4.50 -23.92 -11.53
CA PRO A 89 -4.07 -24.92 -12.49
C PRO A 89 -4.38 -26.33 -11.94
N PRO A 90 -4.97 -27.20 -12.78
CA PRO A 90 -4.53 -28.57 -12.81
C PRO A 90 -4.10 -28.87 -14.24
N PHE A 91 -2.80 -28.84 -14.45
CA PHE A 91 -2.22 -29.59 -15.55
C PHE A 91 -2.23 -31.06 -15.14
N CYS A 92 -3.20 -31.83 -15.64
CA CYS A 92 -3.11 -33.29 -15.74
C CYS A 92 -4.19 -33.81 -16.70
N GLU A 93 -3.79 -34.14 -17.93
CA GLU A 93 -4.09 -35.39 -18.65
C GLU A 93 -3.23 -35.47 -19.93
#